data_AF-A0A3N5XBX8-F1
#
_entry.id   AF-A0A3N5XBX8-F1
#
_cell.length_a   1.000
_cell.length_b   1.000
_cell.length_c   1.000
_cell.angle_alpha   90.00
_cell.angle_beta   90.00
_cell.angle_gamma   90.00
#
_symmetry.space_group_name_H-M   'P 1'
#
loop_
_entity.id
_entity.type
_entity.pdbx_description
1 polymer ?
#
loop_
_entity_poly.entity_id
_entity_poly.type
_entity_poly.pdbx_seq_one_letter_code
_entity_poly.pdbx_strand_id
1 'polypeptide(L)'
;MSKELELQQKLEVIKAIPRDSIKTPKAIPVKIYIQEAENLYQWCQADKDALVAGGLDWTIVDDMPLRSGALSAAEGEWVKERFGQEEARRQWNQDYPKAYKLRKELMHRLRFAYRKDASLLGRLNAIAEGFGHADMIQDLINLSILGKANTEPLTKINFDMTLLDRSSQMSDQLGPLWGMATGDRMGHSEIKKVRDQAYTHLKEAVDEVRDFGQYVFWEDEERFNGYMSSYSRRKDNAEEEEVKPATTTAEQTQVQTETTKSAVVTTQGSDVTTKSAG
;
A
#
# COMPACT_ATOMS: atom_id res chain seq x y z
N MET A 1 -14.50 -7.48 20.71
CA MET A 1 -13.07 -7.45 21.12
C MET A 1 -12.32 -6.57 20.12
N SER A 2 -11.14 -6.05 20.46
CA SER A 2 -10.32 -5.33 19.48
C SER A 2 -9.51 -6.31 18.64
N LYS A 3 -9.26 -5.97 17.37
CA LYS A 3 -8.43 -6.78 16.45
C LYS A 3 -7.01 -7.01 16.98
N GLU A 4 -6.51 -6.07 17.79
CA GLU A 4 -5.23 -6.18 18.48
C GLU A 4 -5.20 -7.35 19.48
N LEU A 5 -6.29 -7.53 20.24
CA LEU A 5 -6.44 -8.63 21.19
C LEU A 5 -6.56 -9.98 20.46
N GLU A 6 -7.23 -9.99 19.31
CA GLU A 6 -7.38 -11.16 18.44
C GLU A 6 -6.02 -11.62 17.88
N LEU A 7 -5.17 -10.68 17.45
CA LEU A 7 -3.78 -10.98 17.07
C LEU A 7 -2.98 -11.55 18.24
N GLN A 8 -3.08 -10.95 19.43
CA GLN A 8 -2.38 -11.45 20.63
C GLN A 8 -2.78 -12.89 20.98
N GLN A 9 -4.07 -13.22 20.88
CA GLN A 9 -4.58 -14.57 21.15
C GLN A 9 -4.03 -15.61 20.16
N LYS A 10 -3.76 -15.22 18.91
CA LYS A 10 -3.25 -16.11 17.86
C LYS A 10 -1.74 -16.03 17.66
N LEU A 11 -1.06 -15.10 18.31
CA LEU A 11 0.33 -14.75 18.01
C LEU A 11 1.28 -15.94 18.13
N GLU A 12 1.13 -16.76 19.16
CA GLU A 12 1.94 -17.96 19.38
C GLU A 12 1.77 -18.96 18.22
N VAL A 13 0.52 -19.25 17.84
CA VAL A 13 0.21 -20.19 16.73
C VAL A 13 0.72 -19.65 15.40
N ILE A 14 0.49 -18.36 15.14
CA ILE A 14 0.93 -17.68 13.92
C ILE A 14 2.46 -17.73 13.81
N LYS A 15 3.18 -17.37 14.88
CA LYS A 15 4.65 -17.36 14.87
C LYS A 15 5.26 -18.76 14.76
N ALA A 16 4.54 -19.78 15.22
CA ALA A 16 4.97 -21.18 15.13
C ALA A 16 4.92 -21.74 13.69
N ILE A 17 4.21 -21.10 12.75
CA ILE A 17 4.15 -21.54 11.35
C ILE A 17 5.57 -21.55 10.74
N PRO A 18 6.08 -22.72 10.31
CA PRO A 18 7.44 -22.86 9.78
C PRO A 18 7.65 -22.02 8.53
N ARG A 19 8.88 -21.51 8.36
CA ARG A 19 9.24 -20.62 7.25
C ARG A 19 8.85 -21.14 5.87
N ASP A 20 8.99 -22.44 5.64
CA ASP A 20 8.74 -23.08 4.34
C ASP A 20 7.24 -23.28 4.06
N SER A 21 6.40 -23.20 5.10
CA SER A 21 4.94 -23.26 4.99
C SER A 21 4.31 -21.88 4.75
N ILE A 22 5.05 -20.80 5.02
CA ILE A 22 4.55 -19.42 4.91
C ILE A 22 4.14 -19.12 3.46
N LYS A 23 2.88 -18.73 3.30
CA LYS A 23 2.32 -18.22 2.04
C LYS A 23 2.31 -16.69 2.07
N THR A 24 2.66 -16.08 0.95
CA THR A 24 2.50 -14.63 0.74
C THR A 24 1.24 -14.40 -0.11
N PRO A 25 0.37 -13.46 0.26
CA PRO A 25 -0.81 -13.09 -0.53
C PRO A 25 -0.36 -12.42 -1.84
N LYS A 26 -0.34 -13.20 -2.94
CA LYS A 26 0.08 -12.73 -4.28
C LYS A 26 -1.09 -12.48 -5.23
N ALA A 27 -2.12 -13.33 -5.18
CA ALA A 27 -3.23 -13.32 -6.14
C ALA A 27 -4.39 -12.42 -5.71
N ILE A 28 -4.69 -12.38 -4.41
CA ILE A 28 -5.83 -11.65 -3.84
C ILE A 28 -5.31 -10.62 -2.83
N PRO A 29 -5.70 -9.34 -2.94
CA PRO A 29 -5.39 -8.33 -1.92
C PRO A 29 -5.89 -8.75 -0.53
N VAL A 30 -5.07 -8.55 0.52
CA VAL A 30 -5.38 -9.00 1.90
C VAL A 30 -6.76 -8.52 2.38
N LYS A 31 -7.08 -7.24 2.16
CA LYS A 31 -8.41 -6.68 2.52
C LYS A 31 -9.58 -7.42 1.87
N ILE A 32 -9.41 -7.87 0.62
CA ILE A 32 -10.45 -8.61 -0.12
C ILE A 32 -10.52 -10.03 0.44
N TYR A 33 -9.37 -10.65 0.70
CA TYR A 33 -9.30 -12.00 1.25
C TYR A 33 -9.95 -12.11 2.63
N ILE A 34 -9.70 -11.15 3.54
CA ILE A 34 -10.38 -11.06 4.84
C ILE A 34 -11.89 -10.98 4.65
N GLN A 35 -12.36 -10.11 3.75
CA GLN A 35 -13.79 -9.96 3.48
C GLN A 35 -14.41 -11.25 2.92
N GLU A 36 -13.70 -11.96 2.03
CA GLU A 36 -14.16 -13.26 1.53
C GLU A 36 -14.24 -14.30 2.65
N ALA A 37 -13.28 -14.32 3.58
CA ALA A 37 -13.31 -15.23 4.71
C ALA A 37 -14.47 -14.94 5.67
N GLU A 38 -14.74 -13.65 5.96
CA GLU A 38 -15.90 -13.25 6.77
C GLU A 38 -17.23 -13.61 6.08
N ASN A 39 -17.32 -13.40 4.76
CA ASN A 39 -18.49 -13.80 3.99
C ASN A 39 -18.67 -15.33 4.01
N LEU A 40 -17.59 -16.09 3.85
CA LEU A 40 -17.61 -17.55 3.90
C LEU A 40 -18.08 -18.05 5.26
N TYR A 41 -17.56 -17.46 6.36
CA TYR A 41 -17.99 -17.79 7.72
C TYR A 41 -19.50 -17.59 7.92
N GLN A 42 -20.09 -16.54 7.36
CA GLN A 42 -21.54 -16.32 7.41
C GLN A 42 -22.30 -17.30 6.50
N TRP A 43 -21.78 -17.55 5.30
CA TRP A 43 -22.40 -18.42 4.30
C TRP A 43 -22.55 -19.86 4.77
N CYS A 44 -21.50 -20.41 5.40
CA CYS A 44 -21.46 -21.81 5.81
C CYS A 44 -22.35 -22.12 7.02
N GLN A 45 -22.82 -21.11 7.78
CA GLN A 45 -23.66 -21.34 8.97
C GLN A 45 -24.92 -22.16 8.65
N ALA A 46 -25.56 -21.87 7.50
CA ALA A 46 -26.74 -22.60 7.06
C ALA A 46 -26.43 -24.05 6.61
N ASP A 47 -25.17 -24.36 6.32
CA ASP A 47 -24.71 -25.67 5.86
C ASP A 47 -24.05 -26.51 6.95
N LYS A 48 -24.08 -26.06 8.21
CA LYS A 48 -23.34 -26.67 9.31
C LYS A 48 -23.52 -28.18 9.37
N ASP A 49 -24.77 -28.64 9.38
CA ASP A 49 -25.08 -30.06 9.53
C ASP A 49 -24.55 -30.88 8.33
N ALA A 50 -24.66 -30.34 7.12
CA ALA A 50 -24.18 -31.00 5.90
C ALA A 50 -22.65 -31.07 5.85
N LEU A 51 -21.96 -29.98 6.20
CA LEU A 51 -20.50 -29.93 6.24
C LEU A 51 -19.91 -30.84 7.32
N VAL A 52 -20.52 -30.86 8.51
CA VAL A 52 -20.10 -31.76 9.60
C VAL A 52 -20.36 -33.23 9.22
N ALA A 53 -21.51 -33.53 8.59
CA ALA A 53 -21.77 -34.86 8.06
C ALA A 53 -20.76 -35.27 6.97
N GLY A 54 -20.26 -34.29 6.19
CA GLY A 54 -19.19 -34.47 5.22
C GLY A 54 -17.81 -34.70 5.84
N GLY A 55 -17.62 -34.42 7.13
CA GLY A 55 -16.39 -34.65 7.88
C GLY A 55 -15.63 -33.38 8.30
N LEU A 56 -16.17 -32.18 8.02
CA LEU A 56 -15.53 -30.93 8.44
C LEU A 56 -15.53 -30.81 9.96
N ASP A 57 -14.36 -30.57 10.55
CA ASP A 57 -14.25 -30.13 11.94
C ASP A 57 -14.77 -28.69 12.07
N TRP A 58 -15.95 -28.53 12.66
CA TRP A 58 -16.61 -27.22 12.80
C TRP A 58 -15.79 -26.23 13.64
N THR A 59 -14.87 -26.70 14.49
CA THR A 59 -14.00 -25.79 15.25
C THR A 59 -13.12 -24.92 14.33
N ILE A 60 -12.84 -25.39 13.10
CA ILE A 60 -12.15 -24.60 12.08
C ILE A 60 -12.98 -23.37 11.68
N VAL A 61 -14.29 -23.55 11.48
CA VAL A 61 -15.23 -22.48 11.14
C VAL A 61 -15.38 -21.50 12.30
N ASP A 62 -15.59 -22.01 13.52
CA ASP A 62 -15.73 -21.18 14.72
C ASP A 62 -14.47 -20.33 14.99
N ASP A 63 -13.30 -20.79 14.54
CA ASP A 63 -12.03 -20.09 14.68
C ASP A 63 -11.78 -19.03 13.58
N MET A 64 -12.51 -19.08 12.45
CA MET A 64 -12.29 -18.17 11.32
C MET A 64 -12.37 -16.68 11.69
N PRO A 65 -13.37 -16.19 12.46
CA PRO A 65 -13.44 -14.78 12.82
C PRO A 65 -12.18 -14.28 13.55
N LEU A 66 -11.64 -15.12 14.44
CA LEU A 66 -10.44 -14.81 15.20
C LEU A 66 -9.19 -14.77 14.31
N ARG A 67 -9.09 -15.68 13.34
CA ARG A 67 -8.02 -15.66 12.31
C ARG A 67 -8.10 -14.43 11.40
N SER A 68 -9.31 -14.05 10.97
CA SER A 68 -9.57 -12.85 10.17
C SER A 68 -9.18 -11.58 10.91
N GLY A 69 -9.54 -11.50 12.19
CA GLY A 69 -9.13 -10.43 13.11
C GLY A 69 -7.61 -10.29 13.21
N ALA A 70 -6.92 -11.40 13.47
CA ALA A 70 -5.46 -11.45 13.58
C ALA A 70 -4.75 -11.01 12.28
N LEU A 71 -5.21 -11.48 11.11
CA LEU A 71 -4.69 -11.02 9.82
C LEU A 71 -4.95 -9.52 9.59
N SER A 72 -6.14 -9.04 9.95
CA SER A 72 -6.48 -7.62 9.81
C SER A 72 -5.58 -6.71 10.65
N ALA A 73 -5.24 -7.10 11.88
CA ALA A 73 -4.33 -6.33 12.72
C ALA A 73 -2.88 -6.39 12.17
N ALA A 74 -2.41 -7.57 11.79
CA ALA A 74 -1.06 -7.74 11.23
C ALA A 74 -0.87 -6.96 9.92
N GLU A 75 -1.89 -6.90 9.05
CA GLU A 75 -1.88 -6.06 7.85
C GLU A 75 -1.83 -4.56 8.20
N GLY A 76 -2.54 -4.13 9.24
CA GLY A 76 -2.51 -2.74 9.72
C GLY A 76 -1.12 -2.30 10.17
N GLU A 77 -0.44 -3.12 10.98
CA GLU A 77 0.93 -2.85 11.42
C GLU A 77 1.91 -2.86 10.23
N TRP A 78 1.76 -3.80 9.29
CA TRP A 78 2.57 -3.82 8.07
C TRP A 78 2.39 -2.56 7.20
N VAL A 79 1.14 -2.12 7.01
CA VAL A 79 0.79 -0.92 6.25
C VAL A 79 1.40 0.32 6.88
N LYS A 80 1.21 0.50 8.20
CA LYS A 80 1.77 1.62 8.96
C LYS A 80 3.28 1.70 8.83
N GLU A 81 3.95 0.59 9.05
CA GLU A 81 5.41 0.49 8.98
C GLU A 81 5.93 0.78 7.56
N ARG A 82 5.30 0.17 6.54
CA ARG A 82 5.68 0.34 5.14
C ARG A 82 5.53 1.79 4.69
N PHE A 83 4.37 2.41 4.91
CA PHE A 83 4.11 3.77 4.45
C PHE A 83 4.93 4.79 5.24
N GLY A 84 5.15 4.57 6.55
CA GLY A 84 6.05 5.40 7.35
C GLY A 84 7.48 5.42 6.80
N GLN A 85 8.01 4.26 6.39
CA GLN A 85 9.33 4.20 5.76
C GLN A 85 9.35 4.86 4.36
N GLU A 86 8.34 4.60 3.52
CA GLU A 86 8.27 5.20 2.18
C GLU A 86 8.22 6.73 2.25
N GLU A 87 7.44 7.28 3.18
CA GLU A 87 7.38 8.71 3.44
C GLU A 87 8.71 9.26 3.98
N ALA A 88 9.33 8.58 4.95
CA ALA A 88 10.63 8.95 5.47
C ALA A 88 11.71 8.98 4.38
N ARG A 89 11.73 7.98 3.48
CA ARG A 89 12.65 7.93 2.33
C ARG A 89 12.40 9.06 1.35
N ARG A 90 11.13 9.38 1.06
CA ARG A 90 10.77 10.48 0.18
C ARG A 90 11.28 11.81 0.76
N GLN A 91 11.02 12.06 2.04
CA GLN A 91 11.45 13.29 2.71
C GLN A 91 12.98 13.36 2.80
N TRP A 92 13.64 12.25 3.15
CA TRP A 92 15.09 12.13 3.17
C TRP A 92 15.70 12.54 1.83
N ASN A 93 15.20 11.99 0.72
CA ASN A 93 15.68 12.27 -0.63
C ASN A 93 15.56 13.74 -1.03
N GLN A 94 14.62 14.48 -0.45
CA GLN A 94 14.45 15.92 -0.68
C GLN A 94 15.42 16.76 0.15
N ASP A 95 15.75 16.34 1.37
CA ASP A 95 16.47 17.18 2.33
C ASP A 95 17.96 16.89 2.41
N TYR A 96 18.41 15.65 2.22
CA TYR A 96 19.84 15.32 2.28
C TYR A 96 20.70 16.17 1.31
N PRO A 97 20.28 16.52 0.08
CA PRO A 97 21.09 17.37 -0.80
C PRO A 97 21.27 18.78 -0.24
N LYS A 98 20.24 19.32 0.44
CA LYS A 98 20.29 20.63 1.10
C LYS A 98 21.25 20.60 2.28
N ALA A 99 21.27 19.50 3.02
CA ALA A 99 22.16 19.26 4.15
C ALA A 99 23.64 19.23 3.72
N TYR A 100 23.98 18.49 2.66
CA TYR A 100 25.34 18.48 2.10
C TYR A 100 25.76 19.87 1.59
N LYS A 101 24.84 20.61 0.96
CA LYS A 101 25.11 21.99 0.52
C LYS A 101 25.41 22.90 1.71
N LEU A 102 24.60 22.83 2.77
CA LEU A 102 24.78 23.61 3.99
C LEU A 102 26.11 23.28 4.68
N ARG A 103 26.43 21.99 4.84
CA ARG A 103 27.74 21.53 5.36
C ARG A 103 28.89 22.12 4.55
N LYS A 104 28.83 22.04 3.22
CA LYS A 104 29.86 22.59 2.33
C LYS A 104 30.02 24.12 2.49
N GLU A 105 28.91 24.84 2.59
CA GLU A 105 28.92 26.29 2.78
C GLU A 105 29.53 26.68 4.13
N LEU A 106 29.10 26.04 5.22
CA LEU A 106 29.65 26.25 6.55
C LEU A 106 31.15 25.96 6.58
N MET A 107 31.57 24.84 6.00
CA MET A 107 32.99 24.48 5.90
C MET A 107 33.81 25.56 5.20
N HIS A 108 33.33 26.06 4.07
CA HIS A 108 34.01 27.11 3.32
C HIS A 108 34.17 28.39 4.15
N ARG A 109 33.08 28.86 4.76
CA ARG A 109 33.05 30.10 5.53
C ARG A 109 33.87 30.00 6.82
N LEU A 110 33.73 28.90 7.58
CA LEU A 110 34.48 28.66 8.81
C LEU A 110 35.98 28.53 8.55
N ARG A 111 36.40 27.84 7.46
CA ARG A 111 37.82 27.78 7.07
C ARG A 111 38.40 29.15 6.83
N PHE A 112 37.66 30.03 6.16
CA PHE A 112 38.11 31.39 5.92
C PHE A 112 38.14 32.23 7.22
N ALA A 113 37.10 32.16 8.05
CA ALA A 113 37.03 32.88 9.32
C ALA A 113 38.20 32.50 10.24
N TYR A 114 38.49 31.21 10.35
CA TYR A 114 39.50 30.65 11.24
C TYR A 114 40.88 30.51 10.61
N ARG A 115 41.12 31.02 9.40
CA ARG A 115 42.36 30.84 8.62
C ARG A 115 43.68 31.20 9.33
N LYS A 116 43.61 32.00 10.40
CA LYS A 116 44.78 32.45 11.20
C LYS A 116 44.90 31.73 12.54
N ASP A 117 43.99 30.82 12.85
CA ASP A 117 43.97 30.03 14.09
C ASP A 117 44.15 28.55 13.76
N ALA A 118 45.38 28.06 13.95
CA ALA A 118 45.73 26.68 13.63
C ALA A 118 44.95 25.66 14.47
N SER A 119 44.56 26.01 15.70
CA SER A 119 43.79 25.14 16.59
C SER A 119 42.36 24.97 16.06
N LEU A 120 41.70 26.07 15.72
CA LEU A 120 40.35 26.03 15.15
C LEU A 120 40.31 25.35 13.78
N LEU A 121 41.33 25.55 12.93
CA LEU A 121 41.46 24.81 11.68
C LEU A 121 41.65 23.30 11.90
N GLY A 122 42.45 22.90 12.89
CA GLY A 122 42.62 21.50 13.25
C GLY A 122 41.31 20.84 13.65
N ARG A 123 40.52 21.50 14.51
CA ARG A 123 39.17 21.02 14.89
C ARG A 123 38.24 20.93 13.67
N LEU A 124 38.31 21.91 12.77
CA LEU A 124 37.49 21.94 11.56
C LEU A 124 37.83 20.83 10.58
N ASN A 125 39.12 20.45 10.50
CA ASN A 125 39.57 19.30 9.70
C ASN A 125 39.11 17.99 10.31
N ALA A 126 39.20 17.82 11.63
CA ALA A 126 38.71 16.64 12.32
C ALA A 126 37.19 16.45 12.13
N ILE A 127 36.41 17.55 12.12
CA ILE A 127 34.98 17.49 11.75
C ILE A 127 34.81 17.07 10.29
N ALA A 128 35.71 17.41 9.38
CA ALA A 128 35.57 17.03 7.97
C ALA A 128 35.98 15.58 7.68
N GLU A 129 36.59 14.87 8.63
CA GLU A 129 36.97 13.47 8.51
C GLU A 129 35.73 12.57 8.60
N GLY A 130 35.67 11.55 7.73
CA GLY A 130 34.53 10.65 7.64
C GLY A 130 33.83 10.70 6.28
N PHE A 131 32.95 9.72 6.05
CA PHE A 131 32.20 9.55 4.81
C PHE A 131 30.79 9.02 5.08
N GLY A 132 29.83 9.63 4.38
CA GLY A 132 28.44 9.16 4.36
C GLY A 132 27.49 10.03 5.18
N HIS A 133 26.27 9.52 5.34
CA HIS A 133 25.15 10.30 5.85
C HIS A 133 25.21 10.54 7.36
N ALA A 134 25.66 9.55 8.13
CA ALA A 134 25.82 9.69 9.57
C ALA A 134 26.86 10.77 9.91
N ASP A 135 28.02 10.73 9.24
CA ASP A 135 29.06 11.74 9.40
C ASP A 135 28.57 13.13 8.96
N MET A 136 27.88 13.23 7.81
CA MET A 136 27.30 14.50 7.37
C MET A 136 26.34 15.12 8.39
N ILE A 137 25.48 14.31 9.03
CA ILE A 137 24.56 14.75 10.08
C ILE A 137 25.35 15.24 11.29
N GLN A 138 26.31 14.45 11.77
CA GLN A 138 27.12 14.80 12.93
C GLN A 138 27.97 16.05 12.70
N ASP A 139 28.45 16.26 11.48
CA ASP A 139 29.21 17.44 11.11
C ASP A 139 28.36 18.70 11.21
N LEU A 140 27.08 18.66 10.80
CA LEU A 140 26.21 19.82 10.89
C LEU A 140 26.07 20.33 12.33
N ILE A 141 25.89 19.44 13.30
CA ILE A 141 25.82 19.85 14.71
C ILE A 141 27.20 20.29 15.24
N ASN A 142 28.27 19.58 14.89
CA ASN A 142 29.63 19.92 15.31
C ASN A 142 30.07 21.31 14.80
N LEU A 143 29.74 21.65 13.55
CA LEU A 143 30.01 22.96 12.95
C LEU A 143 29.21 24.07 13.62
N SER A 144 27.94 23.80 13.97
CA SER A 144 27.12 24.73 14.74
C SER A 144 27.77 25.05 16.08
N ILE A 145 28.13 24.00 16.85
CA ILE A 145 28.76 24.13 18.17
C ILE A 145 30.09 24.88 18.07
N LEU A 146 30.97 24.49 17.13
CA LEU A 146 32.27 25.13 16.95
C LEU A 146 32.12 26.62 16.59
N GLY A 147 31.20 26.93 15.68
CA GLY A 147 30.89 28.30 15.25
C GLY A 147 30.36 29.16 16.39
N LYS A 148 29.39 28.65 17.14
CA LYS A 148 28.77 29.35 18.29
C LYS A 148 29.73 29.58 19.44
N ALA A 149 30.69 28.68 19.63
CA ALA A 149 31.72 28.85 20.64
C ALA A 149 32.81 29.87 20.25
N ASN A 150 32.93 30.22 18.95
CA ASN A 150 34.02 31.05 18.43
C ASN A 150 33.48 32.08 17.41
N THR A 151 32.64 33.00 17.90
CA THR A 151 31.88 33.94 17.06
C THR A 151 32.69 35.16 16.61
N GLU A 152 33.70 35.59 17.36
CA GLU A 152 34.45 36.82 17.05
C GLU A 152 35.10 36.79 15.64
N PRO A 153 35.79 35.70 15.20
CA PRO A 153 36.32 35.61 13.85
C PRO A 153 35.24 35.59 12.77
N LEU A 154 34.04 35.09 13.09
CA LEU A 154 32.91 35.02 12.17
C LEU A 154 32.29 36.41 11.94
N THR A 155 32.12 37.19 13.01
CA THR A 155 31.64 38.57 12.90
C THR A 155 32.55 39.42 12.03
N LYS A 156 33.88 39.24 12.12
CA LYS A 156 34.89 39.97 11.31
C LYS A 156 34.75 39.75 9.80
N ILE A 157 34.08 38.68 9.37
CA ILE A 157 33.85 38.39 7.95
C ILE A 157 32.39 38.60 7.54
N ASN A 158 31.58 39.25 8.38
CA ASN A 158 30.13 39.42 8.19
C ASN A 158 29.42 38.07 7.96
N PHE A 159 29.81 37.05 8.73
CA PHE A 159 29.18 35.74 8.67
C PHE A 159 27.72 35.81 9.14
N ASP A 160 26.82 35.15 8.42
CA ASP A 160 25.43 34.99 8.81
C ASP A 160 25.30 33.92 9.90
N MET A 161 25.17 34.37 11.16
CA MET A 161 25.05 33.49 12.33
C MET A 161 23.84 32.54 12.26
N THR A 162 22.79 32.89 11.50
CA THR A 162 21.60 32.04 11.36
C THR A 162 21.91 30.71 10.67
N LEU A 163 23.01 30.64 9.90
CA LEU A 163 23.47 29.40 9.30
C LEU A 163 23.87 28.35 10.36
N LEU A 164 24.37 28.77 11.53
CA LEU A 164 24.71 27.86 12.62
C LEU A 164 23.45 27.27 13.27
N ASP A 165 22.42 28.08 13.47
CA ASP A 165 21.13 27.61 13.99
C ASP A 165 20.47 26.65 13.00
N ARG A 166 20.45 27.01 11.71
CA ARG A 166 19.95 26.15 10.65
C ARG A 166 20.68 24.82 10.58
N SER A 167 22.00 24.81 10.81
CA SER A 167 22.81 23.60 10.84
C SER A 167 22.39 22.65 11.96
N SER A 168 22.20 23.19 13.18
CA SER A 168 21.72 22.42 14.33
C SER A 168 20.34 21.83 14.06
N GLN A 169 19.39 22.67 13.61
CA GLN A 169 18.03 22.23 13.29
C GLN A 169 18.00 21.15 12.22
N MET A 170 18.81 21.31 11.16
CA MET A 170 18.92 20.32 10.09
C MET A 170 19.46 18.98 10.62
N SER A 171 20.46 19.01 11.52
CA SER A 171 20.97 17.80 12.17
C SER A 171 19.90 17.08 12.98
N ASP A 172 19.17 17.83 13.82
CA ASP A 172 18.11 17.30 14.69
C ASP A 172 16.96 16.68 13.88
N GLN A 173 16.65 17.25 12.72
CA GLN A 173 15.63 16.73 11.80
C GLN A 173 16.10 15.48 11.05
N LEU A 174 17.34 15.48 10.55
CA LEU A 174 17.84 14.43 9.67
C LEU A 174 18.23 13.15 10.40
N GLY A 175 18.66 13.22 11.67
CA GLY A 175 19.03 12.04 12.46
C GLY A 175 17.90 11.00 12.56
N PRO A 176 16.73 11.37 13.12
CA PRO A 176 15.57 10.48 13.19
C PRO A 176 15.05 10.08 11.80
N LEU A 177 15.05 11.01 10.85
CA LEU A 177 14.56 10.76 9.49
C LEU A 177 15.41 9.71 8.75
N TRP A 178 16.73 9.81 8.88
CA TRP A 178 17.66 8.79 8.37
C TRP A 178 17.38 7.44 9.04
N GLY A 179 17.25 7.44 10.37
CA GLY A 179 16.91 6.26 11.15
C GLY A 179 15.63 5.57 10.67
N MET A 180 14.58 6.32 10.33
CA MET A 180 13.34 5.76 9.76
C MET A 180 13.52 5.31 8.30
N ALA A 181 14.19 6.11 7.47
CA ALA A 181 14.38 5.80 6.06
C ALA A 181 15.25 4.55 5.82
N THR A 182 16.25 4.35 6.68
CA THR A 182 17.13 3.16 6.69
C THR A 182 16.82 2.15 7.77
N GLY A 183 15.76 2.39 8.54
CA GLY A 183 15.28 1.55 9.64
C GLY A 183 15.23 0.09 9.22
N ASP A 184 15.62 -0.76 10.17
CA ASP A 184 16.16 -2.10 9.93
C ASP A 184 15.31 -2.92 8.94
N ARG A 185 15.98 -3.45 7.92
CA ARG A 185 15.40 -4.46 7.03
C ARG A 185 14.88 -5.67 7.84
N MET A 186 15.44 -5.94 9.02
CA MET A 186 14.99 -7.02 9.89
C MET A 186 13.65 -6.74 10.58
N GLY A 187 13.37 -5.50 11.02
CA GLY A 187 12.07 -5.12 11.58
C GLY A 187 10.94 -5.20 10.56
N HIS A 188 11.18 -4.68 9.34
CA HIS A 188 10.28 -4.87 8.21
C HIS A 188 10.08 -6.34 7.85
N SER A 189 11.16 -7.13 7.89
CA SER A 189 11.09 -8.57 7.64
C SER A 189 10.17 -9.27 8.63
N GLU A 190 10.29 -8.99 9.94
CA GLU A 190 9.48 -9.66 10.95
C GLU A 190 8.02 -9.23 10.95
N ILE A 191 7.70 -7.93 10.81
CA ILE A 191 6.30 -7.48 10.70
C ILE A 191 5.66 -8.08 9.44
N LYS A 192 6.37 -8.03 8.31
CA LYS A 192 5.93 -8.61 7.04
C LYS A 192 5.70 -10.11 7.16
N LYS A 193 6.59 -10.82 7.88
CA LYS A 193 6.54 -12.26 8.12
C LYS A 193 5.37 -12.64 9.02
N VAL A 194 5.14 -11.93 10.14
CA VAL A 194 3.98 -12.17 11.01
C VAL A 194 2.68 -11.99 10.21
N ARG A 195 2.61 -10.98 9.35
CA ARG A 195 1.48 -10.78 8.44
C ARG A 195 1.32 -11.90 7.40
N ASP A 196 2.42 -12.41 6.83
CA ASP A 196 2.37 -13.58 5.93
C ASP A 196 1.99 -14.89 6.68
N GLN A 197 2.44 -15.07 7.92
CA GLN A 197 2.05 -16.19 8.77
C GLN A 197 0.57 -16.11 9.15
N ALA A 198 0.06 -14.92 9.52
CA ALA A 198 -1.37 -14.72 9.81
C ALA A 198 -2.23 -14.99 8.58
N TYR A 199 -1.75 -14.61 7.39
CA TYR A 199 -2.40 -14.94 6.13
C TYR A 199 -2.44 -16.45 5.89
N THR A 200 -1.32 -17.13 6.11
CA THR A 200 -1.23 -18.60 6.02
C THR A 200 -2.22 -19.27 6.95
N HIS A 201 -2.29 -18.81 8.20
CA HIS A 201 -3.20 -19.35 9.21
C HIS A 201 -4.67 -19.19 8.82
N LEU A 202 -5.08 -18.02 8.34
CA LEU A 202 -6.45 -17.84 7.83
C LEU A 202 -6.69 -18.70 6.59
N LYS A 203 -5.68 -18.83 5.72
CA LYS A 203 -5.78 -19.60 4.49
C LYS A 203 -6.01 -21.08 4.70
N GLU A 204 -5.37 -21.67 5.71
CA GLU A 204 -5.64 -23.06 6.11
C GLU A 204 -7.13 -23.29 6.39
N ALA A 205 -7.76 -22.41 7.17
CA ALA A 205 -9.19 -22.55 7.51
C ALA A 205 -10.10 -22.28 6.30
N VAL A 206 -9.81 -21.25 5.51
CA VAL A 206 -10.60 -20.91 4.32
C VAL A 206 -10.53 -22.01 3.27
N ASP A 207 -9.33 -22.53 2.99
CA ASP A 207 -9.16 -23.60 2.00
C ASP A 207 -9.92 -24.86 2.44
N GLU A 208 -9.77 -25.28 3.71
CA GLU A 208 -10.47 -26.45 4.25
C GLU A 208 -11.99 -26.33 4.11
N VAL A 209 -12.57 -25.19 4.52
CA VAL A 209 -14.02 -24.96 4.43
C VAL A 209 -14.49 -24.93 2.97
N ARG A 210 -13.70 -24.35 2.06
CA ARG A 210 -14.03 -24.33 0.63
C ARG A 210 -13.94 -25.70 -0.01
N ASP A 211 -12.96 -26.52 0.37
CA ASP A 211 -12.78 -27.86 -0.17
C ASP A 211 -13.94 -28.77 0.27
N PHE A 212 -14.31 -28.73 1.56
CA PHE A 212 -15.49 -29.46 2.04
C PHE A 212 -16.78 -28.95 1.43
N GLY A 213 -16.97 -27.63 1.31
CA GLY A 213 -18.17 -27.08 0.69
C GLY A 213 -18.31 -27.48 -0.78
N GLN A 214 -17.23 -27.42 -1.56
CA GLN A 214 -17.23 -27.90 -2.95
C GLN A 214 -17.50 -29.40 -3.05
N TYR A 215 -16.97 -30.20 -2.13
CA TYR A 215 -17.20 -31.64 -2.09
C TYR A 215 -18.64 -32.00 -1.71
N VAL A 216 -19.20 -31.37 -0.66
CA VAL A 216 -20.55 -31.67 -0.17
C VAL A 216 -21.62 -31.20 -1.15
N PHE A 217 -21.43 -30.04 -1.78
CA PHE A 217 -22.42 -29.41 -2.66
C PHE A 217 -22.13 -29.58 -4.15
N TRP A 218 -21.38 -30.62 -4.54
CA TRP A 218 -20.95 -30.80 -5.93
C TRP A 218 -22.09 -30.91 -6.97
N GLU A 219 -23.30 -31.35 -6.57
CA GLU A 219 -24.51 -31.38 -7.42
C GLU A 219 -25.42 -30.15 -7.23
N ASP A 220 -25.18 -29.32 -6.21
CA ASP A 220 -25.95 -28.10 -5.94
C ASP A 220 -25.14 -26.89 -6.39
N GLU A 221 -25.34 -26.49 -7.65
CA GLU A 221 -24.60 -25.40 -8.27
C GLU A 221 -24.74 -24.06 -7.51
N GLU A 222 -25.89 -23.80 -6.90
CA GLU A 222 -26.12 -22.56 -6.13
C GLU A 222 -25.26 -22.55 -4.86
N ARG A 223 -25.28 -23.64 -4.08
CA ARG A 223 -24.46 -23.74 -2.87
C ARG A 223 -22.99 -23.85 -3.20
N PHE A 224 -22.60 -24.66 -4.20
CA PHE A 224 -21.22 -24.82 -4.67
C PHE A 224 -20.55 -23.48 -4.96
N ASN A 225 -21.26 -22.60 -5.67
CA ASN A 225 -20.76 -21.29 -6.05
C ASN A 225 -20.41 -20.39 -4.86
N GLY A 226 -21.07 -20.58 -3.71
CA GLY A 226 -20.77 -19.86 -2.47
C GLY A 226 -19.47 -20.28 -1.78
N TYR A 227 -18.92 -21.45 -2.15
CA TYR A 227 -17.63 -21.95 -1.67
C TYR A 227 -16.46 -21.61 -2.61
N MET A 228 -16.71 -20.84 -3.67
CA MET A 228 -15.68 -20.36 -4.58
C MET A 228 -15.24 -18.93 -4.24
N SER A 229 -14.02 -18.55 -4.63
CA SER A 229 -13.55 -17.15 -4.49
C SER A 229 -14.27 -16.26 -5.49
N SER A 230 -15.08 -15.33 -4.97
CA SER A 230 -15.79 -14.33 -5.77
C SER A 230 -14.85 -13.41 -6.55
N TYR A 231 -13.71 -13.06 -5.95
CA TYR A 231 -12.70 -12.19 -6.54
C TYR A 231 -12.02 -12.86 -7.73
N SER A 232 -11.62 -14.12 -7.58
CA SER A 232 -10.94 -14.88 -8.64
C SER A 232 -11.85 -15.03 -9.86
N ARG A 233 -13.11 -15.43 -9.64
CA ARG A 233 -14.11 -15.53 -10.72
C ARG A 233 -14.35 -14.23 -11.47
N ARG A 234 -14.45 -13.10 -10.76
CA ARG A 234 -14.63 -11.78 -11.40
C ARG A 234 -13.42 -11.36 -12.21
N LYS A 235 -12.22 -11.68 -11.73
CA LYS A 235 -10.98 -11.38 -12.44
C LYS A 235 -10.88 -12.21 -13.72
N ASP A 236 -11.14 -13.51 -13.65
CA ASP A 236 -11.10 -14.40 -14.81
C ASP A 236 -12.12 -13.98 -15.87
N ASN A 237 -13.35 -13.62 -15.47
CA ASN A 237 -14.37 -13.13 -16.38
C ASN A 237 -13.99 -11.78 -17.03
N ALA A 238 -13.34 -10.87 -16.30
CA ALA A 238 -12.89 -9.60 -16.83
C ALA A 238 -11.73 -9.76 -17.84
N GLU A 239 -10.80 -10.69 -17.57
CA GLU A 239 -9.74 -11.06 -18.50
C GLU A 239 -10.31 -11.76 -19.75
N GLU A 240 -11.33 -12.60 -19.63
CA GLU A 240 -12.02 -13.23 -20.77
C GLU A 240 -12.80 -12.21 -21.64
N GLU A 241 -13.39 -11.18 -21.04
CA GLU A 241 -14.06 -10.11 -21.79
C GLU A 241 -13.07 -9.22 -22.55
N GLU A 242 -11.87 -8.97 -22.02
CA GLU A 242 -10.81 -8.24 -22.74
C GLU A 242 -10.16 -9.07 -23.88
N VAL A 243 -10.20 -10.41 -23.80
CA VAL A 243 -9.57 -11.31 -24.79
C VAL A 243 -10.50 -11.68 -25.95
N LYS A 244 -11.82 -11.42 -25.87
CA LYS A 244 -12.72 -11.64 -27.01
C LYS A 244 -12.47 -10.57 -28.09
N PRO A 245 -12.00 -10.92 -29.31
CA PRO A 245 -11.93 -9.95 -30.40
C PRO A 245 -13.34 -9.48 -30.71
N ALA A 246 -13.55 -8.17 -30.73
CA ALA A 246 -14.78 -7.52 -31.17
C ALA A 246 -15.11 -7.93 -32.61
N THR A 247 -15.79 -9.06 -32.77
CA THR A 247 -16.24 -9.55 -34.07
C THR A 247 -17.71 -9.88 -33.97
N THR A 248 -18.46 -9.24 -34.85
CA THR A 248 -19.86 -9.54 -35.23
C THR A 248 -20.98 -8.79 -34.49
N THR A 249 -20.95 -7.45 -34.55
CA THR A 249 -22.19 -6.64 -34.65
C THR A 249 -21.98 -5.50 -35.65
N ALA A 250 -21.65 -5.84 -36.90
CA ALA A 250 -21.56 -4.86 -37.98
C ALA A 250 -21.95 -5.48 -39.32
N GLU A 251 -23.05 -6.24 -39.35
CA GLU A 251 -23.62 -6.70 -40.61
C GLU A 251 -25.14 -6.88 -40.49
N GLN A 252 -25.84 -5.79 -40.15
CA GLN A 252 -27.30 -5.70 -40.27
C GLN A 252 -27.77 -4.23 -40.26
N THR A 253 -27.16 -3.36 -41.09
CA THR A 253 -27.71 -1.99 -41.33
C THR A 253 -27.40 -1.42 -42.71
N GLN A 254 -27.13 -2.25 -43.72
CA GLN A 254 -26.97 -1.76 -45.11
C GLN A 254 -27.67 -2.67 -46.13
N VAL A 255 -28.98 -2.89 -45.96
CA VAL A 255 -29.87 -3.26 -47.07
C VAL A 255 -31.26 -2.65 -46.80
N GLN A 256 -31.37 -1.32 -46.72
CA GLN A 256 -32.68 -0.65 -46.70
C GLN A 256 -32.62 0.86 -47.01
N THR A 257 -31.77 1.28 -47.96
CA THR A 257 -31.81 2.66 -48.49
C THR A 257 -31.49 2.66 -49.98
N GLU A 258 -32.21 1.87 -50.79
CA GLU A 258 -32.20 2.02 -52.24
C GLU A 258 -33.35 1.23 -52.87
N THR A 259 -34.58 1.63 -52.57
CA THR A 259 -35.74 1.31 -53.42
C THR A 259 -36.91 2.20 -53.03
N THR A 260 -37.57 2.81 -54.01
CA THR A 260 -38.73 3.72 -53.93
C THR A 260 -38.34 5.16 -53.50
N LYS A 261 -38.53 6.24 -54.26
CA LYS A 261 -39.41 6.54 -55.40
C LYS A 261 -38.74 7.59 -56.28
N SER A 262 -38.42 7.19 -57.50
CA SER A 262 -38.58 8.07 -58.67
C SER A 262 -39.96 7.76 -59.25
N ALA A 263 -40.57 8.77 -59.88
CA ALA A 263 -41.88 8.77 -60.53
C ALA A 263 -43.11 8.99 -59.60
N VAL A 264 -44.08 9.89 -59.86
CA VAL A 264 -44.33 11.00 -60.80
C VAL A 264 -45.81 11.38 -60.59
N VAL A 265 -46.18 12.64 -60.91
CA VAL A 265 -47.55 13.14 -61.24
C VAL A 265 -48.54 13.53 -60.12
N THR A 266 -48.56 14.86 -59.88
CA THR A 266 -49.66 15.83 -60.13
C THR A 266 -51.11 15.37 -60.27
N THR A 267 -52.03 16.03 -59.54
CA THR A 267 -53.37 16.60 -59.90
C THR A 267 -54.34 16.45 -58.71
N GLN A 268 -54.71 17.55 -58.04
CA GLN A 268 -55.83 18.49 -58.27
C GLN A 268 -57.15 18.09 -57.59
N GLY A 269 -57.74 19.09 -56.90
CA GLY A 269 -59.16 19.19 -56.53
C GLY A 269 -59.56 18.38 -55.30
N SER A 270 -60.41 18.83 -54.39
CA SER A 270 -61.27 20.01 -54.36
C SER A 270 -62.01 20.04 -53.01
N ASP A 271 -62.15 21.24 -52.46
CA ASP A 271 -63.36 21.81 -51.83
C ASP A 271 -64.02 21.23 -50.54
N VAL A 272 -64.20 22.18 -49.58
CA VAL A 272 -65.51 22.60 -48.98
C VAL A 272 -66.13 21.64 -47.92
N THR A 273 -66.66 22.03 -46.75
CA THR A 273 -67.06 23.30 -46.12
C THR A 273 -67.09 23.15 -44.59
N THR A 274 -67.17 24.31 -43.95
CA THR A 274 -67.62 24.67 -42.59
C THR A 274 -68.83 23.90 -42.00
N LYS A 275 -68.88 23.78 -40.66
CA LYS A 275 -69.76 24.59 -39.78
C LYS A 275 -69.69 24.19 -38.29
N SER A 276 -69.46 25.20 -37.47
CA SER A 276 -69.87 25.28 -36.06
C SER A 276 -71.28 25.88 -35.97
N ALA A 277 -71.93 25.65 -34.83
CA ALA A 277 -73.25 26.14 -34.42
C ALA A 277 -73.42 27.68 -34.45
N GLY A 278 -74.68 28.11 -34.53
CA GLY A 278 -75.11 29.51 -34.30
C GLY A 278 -75.63 30.20 -35.55
#